data_AF-A0A7V0MLJ9-F1
#
_entry.id   AF-A0A7V0MLJ9-F1
#
_cell.length_a   1.000
_cell.length_b   1.000
_cell.length_c   1.000
_cell.angle_alpha   90.00
_cell.angle_beta   90.00
_cell.angle_gamma   90.00
#
_symmetry.space_group_name_H-M   'P 1'
#
loop_
_entity.id
_entity.type
_entity.pdbx_description
1 polymer ?
#
loop_
_entity_poly.entity_id
_entity_poly.type
_entity_poly.pdbx_seq_one_letter_code
_entity_poly.pdbx_strand_id
1 'polypeptide(L)'
;MENLQEKINKRIFKLALTGIVLVLLLGGFKGESQEVFYLDDIRLVNYWAENRSYSTTCAEEDNVNVPIFGSQVIHFRVVATHPTYCPCAYDGCPPDFSGCPPDGNGGTETCTTLWDKD
;
A
#
# COMPACT_ATOMS: atom_id res chain seq x y z
N MET A 1 49.18 6.17 -41.34
CA MET A 1 48.40 4.91 -41.35
C MET A 1 47.59 4.88 -40.07
N GLU A 2 46.26 4.93 -40.17
CA GLU A 2 45.37 4.95 -39.00
C GLU A 2 45.49 3.62 -38.24
N ASN A 3 45.66 3.68 -36.92
CA ASN A 3 45.87 2.49 -36.09
C ASN A 3 44.60 1.62 -36.10
N LEU A 4 44.75 0.29 -36.20
CA LEU A 4 43.63 -0.65 -36.21
C LEU A 4 42.70 -0.46 -35.00
N GLN A 5 43.27 -0.10 -33.84
CA GLN A 5 42.52 0.17 -32.61
C GLN A 5 41.69 1.46 -32.70
N GLU A 6 42.21 2.49 -33.37
CA GLU A 6 41.48 3.74 -33.60
C GLU A 6 40.28 3.52 -34.54
N LYS A 7 40.47 2.67 -35.55
CA LYS A 7 39.42 2.29 -36.50
C LYS A 7 38.31 1.48 -35.83
N ILE A 8 38.67 0.59 -34.90
CA ILE A 8 37.71 -0.18 -34.09
C ILE A 8 36.92 0.75 -33.17
N ASN A 9 37.60 1.64 -32.44
CA ASN A 9 36.94 2.58 -31.53
C ASN A 9 35.97 3.52 -32.25
N LYS A 10 36.34 4.04 -33.43
CA LYS A 10 35.44 4.87 -34.27
C LYS A 10 34.21 4.10 -34.76
N ARG A 11 34.35 2.80 -35.06
CA ARG A 11 33.22 1.96 -35.49
C ARG A 11 32.26 1.66 -34.34
N ILE A 12 32.79 1.34 -33.16
CA ILE A 12 31.99 1.12 -31.95
C ILE A 12 31.22 2.38 -31.59
N PHE A 13 31.87 3.55 -31.63
CA PHE A 13 31.23 4.82 -31.32
C PHE A 13 30.10 5.15 -32.31
N LYS A 14 30.31 4.92 -33.61
CA LYS A 14 29.26 5.12 -34.62
C LYS A 14 28.08 4.18 -34.43
N LEU A 15 28.32 2.90 -34.13
CA LEU A 15 27.27 1.91 -33.89
C LEU A 15 26.42 2.26 -32.66
N ALA A 16 27.07 2.69 -31.57
CA ALA A 16 26.38 3.13 -30.36
C ALA A 16 25.49 4.35 -30.63
N LEU A 17 26.01 5.34 -31.37
CA LEU A 17 25.26 6.56 -31.69
C LEU A 17 24.05 6.26 -32.58
N THR A 18 24.22 5.40 -33.60
CA THR A 18 23.10 4.98 -34.46
C THR A 18 22.06 4.17 -33.71
N GLY A 19 22.48 3.32 -32.76
CA GLY A 19 21.56 2.53 -31.92
C GLY A 19 20.71 3.41 -31.02
N ILE A 20 21.31 4.40 -30.36
CA ILE A 20 20.60 5.35 -29.50
C ILE A 20 19.58 6.17 -30.31
N VAL A 21 19.98 6.69 -31.48
CA VAL A 21 19.07 7.45 -32.35
C VAL A 21 17.92 6.57 -32.86
N LEU A 22 18.18 5.31 -33.20
CA LEU A 22 17.15 4.38 -33.65
C LEU A 22 16.14 4.05 -32.54
N VAL A 23 16.60 3.87 -31.30
CA VAL A 23 15.72 3.65 -30.13
C VAL A 23 14.85 4.89 -29.86
N LEU A 24 15.41 6.10 -29.97
CA LEU A 24 14.65 7.34 -29.82
C LEU A 24 13.62 7.56 -30.92
N LEU A 25 13.94 7.19 -32.16
CA LEU A 25 13.05 7.38 -33.32
C LEU A 25 11.95 6.32 -33.41
N LEU A 26 12.23 5.07 -33.03
CA LEU A 26 11.27 3.95 -33.14
C LEU A 26 10.51 3.67 -31.84
N GLY A 27 11.15 3.87 -30.70
CA GLY A 27 10.65 3.47 -29.38
C GLY A 27 10.30 4.66 -28.50
N GLY A 28 9.74 5.73 -29.10
CA GLY A 28 9.39 6.98 -28.43
C GLY A 28 9.02 6.73 -26.98
N PHE A 29 9.78 7.34 -26.05
CA PHE A 29 9.76 7.03 -24.63
C PHE A 29 8.33 6.78 -24.19
N LYS A 30 7.97 5.51 -24.01
CA LYS A 30 6.76 5.16 -23.31
C LYS A 30 7.10 5.58 -21.89
N GLY A 31 6.68 6.81 -21.56
CA GLY A 31 6.78 7.38 -20.24
C GLY A 31 5.92 6.51 -19.35
N GLU A 32 6.48 5.37 -18.95
CA GLU A 32 6.08 4.71 -17.74
C GLU A 32 6.34 5.74 -16.67
N SER A 33 5.24 6.27 -16.13
CA SER A 33 5.27 7.10 -14.95
C SER A 33 5.92 6.25 -13.85
N GLN A 34 7.25 6.27 -13.78
CA GLN A 34 7.95 5.91 -12.59
C GLN A 34 7.54 6.96 -11.58
N GLU A 35 6.67 6.57 -10.66
CA GLU A 35 6.53 7.26 -9.40
C GLU A 35 7.93 7.27 -8.77
N VAL A 36 8.62 8.39 -8.93
CA VAL A 36 9.86 8.66 -8.22
C VAL A 36 9.45 8.84 -6.76
N PHE A 37 9.42 7.74 -6.03
CA PHE A 37 9.42 7.77 -4.58
C PHE A 37 10.76 8.37 -4.18
N TYR A 38 10.73 9.62 -3.74
CA TYR A 38 11.84 10.23 -3.03
C TYR A 38 12.11 9.36 -1.80
N LEU A 39 13.18 8.55 -1.86
CA LEU A 39 13.78 8.00 -0.66
C LEU A 39 14.43 9.18 0.05
N ASP A 40 13.65 9.86 0.88
CA ASP A 40 14.21 10.77 1.88
C ASP A 40 15.17 9.95 2.75
N ASP A 41 16.47 10.22 2.57
CA ASP A 41 17.61 9.71 3.33
C ASP A 41 18.02 8.24 3.06
N ILE A 42 19.17 8.02 2.39
CA ILE A 42 19.89 6.74 2.50
C ILE A 42 20.56 6.70 3.88
N ARG A 43 19.76 6.59 4.92
CA ARG A 43 20.09 5.80 6.09
C ARG A 43 19.36 4.48 5.93
N LEU A 44 20.01 3.37 6.24
CA LEU A 44 19.32 2.09 6.45
C LEU A 44 18.54 2.16 7.78
N VAL A 45 17.61 3.11 7.89
CA VAL A 45 16.73 3.27 9.04
C VAL A 45 15.61 2.25 8.89
N ASN A 46 15.83 1.08 9.45
CA ASN A 46 14.82 0.03 9.52
C ASN A 46 13.80 0.43 10.61
N TYR A 47 12.82 1.24 10.25
CA TYR A 47 11.63 1.49 11.06
C TYR A 47 10.38 1.07 10.28
N TRP A 48 9.40 0.52 10.99
CA TRP A 48 8.13 0.13 10.41
C TRP A 48 7.05 0.14 11.48
N ALA A 49 5.79 0.18 11.06
CA ALA A 49 4.66 -0.10 11.91
C ALA A 49 4.06 -1.44 11.49
N GLU A 50 3.54 -2.20 12.45
CA GLU A 50 2.83 -3.45 12.18
C GLU A 50 1.38 -3.28 12.60
N ASN A 51 0.43 -3.64 11.74
CA ASN A 51 -0.98 -3.68 12.16
C ASN A 51 -1.25 -5.00 12.88
N ARG A 52 -1.40 -4.95 14.21
CA ARG A 52 -1.82 -6.07 15.05
C ARG A 52 -3.27 -5.92 15.54
N SER A 53 -4.01 -5.01 14.92
CA SER A 53 -5.44 -4.83 15.18
C SER A 53 -6.21 -6.02 14.64
N TYR A 54 -7.33 -6.36 15.27
CA TYR A 54 -8.21 -7.44 14.84
C TYR A 54 -9.67 -6.98 14.83
N SER A 55 -10.51 -7.61 14.02
CA SER A 55 -11.94 -7.30 13.99
C SER A 55 -12.62 -7.93 15.19
N THR A 56 -13.50 -7.17 15.84
CA THR A 56 -14.34 -7.63 16.94
C THR A 56 -15.73 -7.03 16.77
N THR A 57 -16.76 -7.75 17.22
CA THR A 57 -18.13 -7.24 17.34
C THR A 57 -18.30 -6.37 18.59
N CYS A 58 -17.32 -6.42 19.50
CA CYS A 58 -17.38 -5.79 20.81
C CYS A 58 -16.71 -4.43 20.81
N ALA A 59 -17.50 -3.37 20.92
CA ALA A 59 -16.97 -2.00 20.99
C ALA A 59 -16.09 -1.77 22.23
N GLU A 60 -16.29 -2.55 23.29
CA GLU A 60 -15.55 -2.50 24.55
C GLU A 60 -14.19 -3.19 24.49
N GLU A 61 -13.94 -4.02 23.47
CA GLU A 61 -12.63 -4.61 23.24
C GLU A 61 -11.71 -3.60 22.58
N ASP A 62 -10.64 -3.22 23.28
CA ASP A 62 -9.56 -2.40 22.71
C ASP A 62 -8.79 -3.21 21.66
N ASN A 63 -9.26 -3.13 20.42
CA ASN A 63 -8.80 -3.94 19.30
C ASN A 63 -7.84 -3.20 18.37
N VAL A 64 -7.49 -1.95 18.68
CA VAL A 64 -6.57 -1.12 17.88
C VAL A 64 -5.15 -1.27 18.42
N ASN A 65 -4.30 -1.98 17.69
CA ASN A 65 -2.91 -2.24 18.11
C ASN A 65 -1.95 -2.04 16.94
N VAL A 66 -1.18 -0.95 16.99
CA VAL A 66 -0.22 -0.59 15.94
C VAL A 66 1.15 -0.34 16.58
N PRO A 67 1.92 -1.38 16.93
CA PRO A 67 3.29 -1.20 17.41
C PRO A 67 4.17 -0.57 16.33
N ILE A 68 5.02 0.35 16.77
CA ILE A 68 5.99 1.05 15.94
C ILE A 68 7.39 0.59 16.35
N PHE A 69 8.18 0.16 15.36
CA PHE A 69 9.52 -0.37 15.55
C PHE A 69 10.55 0.58 14.95
N GLY A 70 11.65 0.80 15.66
CA GLY A 70 12.76 1.66 15.25
C GLY A 70 13.08 2.71 16.31
N SER A 71 14.30 2.69 16.85
CA SER A 71 14.74 3.60 17.91
C SER A 71 14.83 5.06 17.47
N GLN A 72 14.90 5.31 16.16
CA GLN A 72 14.89 6.63 15.54
C GLN A 72 13.48 7.25 15.41
N VAL A 73 12.41 6.52 15.70
CA VAL A 73 11.05 7.06 15.61
C VAL A 73 10.79 7.96 16.83
N ILE A 74 10.90 9.27 16.61
CA ILE A 74 10.63 10.28 17.65
C ILE A 74 9.21 10.82 17.59
N HIS A 75 8.60 10.84 16.41
CA HIS A 75 7.25 11.36 16.17
C HIS A 75 6.46 10.39 15.31
N PHE A 76 5.18 10.24 15.61
CA PHE A 76 4.25 9.41 14.85
C PHE A 76 2.86 10.07 14.81
N ARG A 77 2.06 9.74 13.80
CA ARG A 77 0.67 10.16 13.68
C ARG A 77 -0.19 8.94 13.36
N VAL A 78 -1.11 8.62 14.26
CA VAL A 78 -2.17 7.63 14.01
C VAL A 78 -3.40 8.38 13.51
N VAL A 79 -3.99 7.91 12.42
CA VAL A 79 -5.23 8.46 11.87
C VAL A 79 -6.28 7.36 11.85
N ALA A 80 -7.27 7.47 12.73
CA ALA A 80 -8.48 6.66 12.65
C ALA A 80 -9.48 7.36 11.73
N THR A 81 -9.91 6.67 10.68
CA THR A 81 -11.00 7.11 9.81
C THR A 81 -12.18 6.18 10.02
N HIS A 82 -13.39 6.74 10.01
CA HIS A 82 -14.60 5.90 9.96
C HIS A 82 -14.52 5.00 8.72
N PRO A 83 -14.90 3.72 8.83
CA PRO A 83 -15.06 2.91 7.64
C PRO A 83 -16.09 3.58 6.73
N THR A 84 -15.99 3.34 5.43
CA THR A 84 -17.07 3.69 4.52
C THR A 84 -18.30 2.90 4.96
N TYR A 85 -19.24 3.55 5.63
CA TYR A 85 -20.55 2.97 5.89
C TYR A 85 -21.16 2.68 4.53
N CYS A 86 -21.64 1.45 4.35
CA CYS A 86 -22.39 1.09 3.16
C CYS A 86 -23.51 2.13 2.95
N PRO A 87 -23.66 2.70 1.74
CA PRO A 87 -24.76 3.64 1.46
C PRO A 87 -26.12 2.94 1.42
N CYS A 88 -26.20 1.66 1.82
CA CYS A 88 -27.44 0.93 1.95
C CYS A 88 -28.33 1.62 2.99
N ALA A 89 -29.63 1.65 2.67
CA ALA A 89 -30.65 1.97 3.65
C ALA A 89 -30.43 1.10 4.89
N TYR A 90 -30.67 1.66 6.07
CA TYR A 90 -30.69 0.94 7.34
C TYR A 90 -31.29 -0.45 7.10
N ASP A 91 -30.49 -1.48 7.33
CA ASP A 91 -30.86 -2.88 7.06
C ASP A 91 -31.89 -3.42 8.06
N GLY A 92 -32.33 -2.58 9.00
CA GLY A 92 -33.28 -2.95 10.04
C GLY A 92 -32.64 -3.69 11.20
N CYS A 93 -31.32 -3.89 11.16
CA CYS A 93 -30.63 -4.73 12.11
C CYS A 93 -30.19 -3.91 13.33
N PRO A 94 -30.41 -4.43 14.55
CA PRO A 94 -29.71 -3.92 15.71
C PRO A 94 -28.21 -4.28 15.63
N PRO A 95 -27.34 -3.55 16.34
CA PRO A 95 -25.92 -3.90 16.40
C PRO A 95 -25.73 -5.31 16.99
N ASP A 96 -24.83 -6.09 16.40
CA ASP A 96 -24.48 -7.43 16.87
C ASP A 96 -23.48 -7.33 18.03
N PHE A 97 -23.92 -7.71 19.23
CA PHE A 97 -23.09 -7.81 20.44
C PHE A 97 -22.82 -9.26 20.86
N SER A 98 -23.05 -10.22 19.95
CA SER A 98 -22.81 -11.62 20.25
C SER A 98 -21.33 -11.85 20.59
N GLY A 99 -21.08 -12.56 21.69
CA GLY A 99 -19.72 -12.85 22.16
C GLY A 99 -19.06 -11.77 23.03
N CYS A 100 -19.73 -10.66 23.33
CA CYS A 100 -19.15 -9.55 24.11
C CYS A 100 -19.38 -9.67 25.63
N PRO A 101 -18.36 -9.47 26.49
CA PRO A 101 -18.52 -9.48 27.95
C PRO A 101 -19.18 -8.19 28.49
N PRO A 102 -19.84 -8.21 29.67
CA PRO A 102 -20.01 -9.34 30.59
C PRO A 102 -21.20 -10.25 30.24
N ASP A 103 -22.10 -9.80 29.37
CA ASP A 103 -23.44 -10.36 29.22
C ASP A 103 -23.70 -10.85 27.78
N GLY A 104 -22.73 -11.51 27.13
CA GLY A 104 -22.73 -11.96 25.71
C GLY A 104 -23.92 -12.82 25.22
N ASN A 105 -24.99 -12.84 26.02
CA ASN A 105 -26.39 -13.13 25.71
C ASN A 105 -27.14 -11.99 24.99
N GLY A 106 -26.51 -10.86 24.66
CA GLY A 106 -27.04 -9.94 23.65
C GLY A 106 -27.14 -10.73 22.35
N GLY A 107 -28.34 -11.25 22.07
CA GLY A 107 -28.53 -12.41 21.20
C GLY A 107 -27.83 -12.26 19.86
N THR A 108 -27.55 -13.39 19.22
CA THR A 108 -27.50 -13.42 17.76
C THR A 108 -28.87 -12.93 17.30
N GLU A 109 -29.02 -11.61 17.16
CA GLU A 109 -30.21 -11.00 16.64
C GLU A 109 -30.20 -11.39 15.18
N THR A 110 -30.94 -12.46 14.87
CA THR A 110 -31.05 -13.06 13.55
C THR A 110 -31.75 -12.06 12.64
N CYS A 111 -30.99 -11.06 12.21
CA CYS A 111 -31.39 -10.11 11.22
C CYS A 111 -30.94 -10.65 9.87
N THR A 112 -31.90 -10.94 9.01
CA THR A 112 -31.60 -11.16 7.59
C THR A 112 -31.25 -9.80 7.01
N THR A 113 -29.96 -9.55 6.84
CA THR A 113 -29.49 -8.30 6.21
C THR A 113 -30.00 -8.23 4.78
N LEU A 114 -29.97 -7.03 4.19
CA LEU A 114 -30.27 -6.85 2.76
C LEU A 114 -29.40 -7.72 1.83
N TRP A 115 -28.30 -8.27 2.34
CA TRP A 115 -27.32 -9.07 1.61
C TRP A 115 -27.48 -10.59 1.80
N ASP A 116 -28.34 -11.03 2.73
CA ASP A 116 -28.59 -12.46 3.00
C ASP A 116 -29.69 -13.05 2.11
N LYS A 117 -30.35 -12.23 1.27
CA LYS A 117 -31.31 -12.70 0.26
C LYS A 117 -30.59 -12.92 -1.09
N ASP A 118 -30.16 -14.15 -1.32
CA ASP A 118 -30.03 -14.74 -2.67
C ASP A 118 -31.34 -15.42 -3.09
#